data_AF-A0A2E4WRL8-F1
#
_entry.id   AF-A0A2E4WRL8-F1
#
_cell.length_a   1.000
_cell.length_b   1.000
_cell.length_c   1.000
_cell.angle_alpha   90.00
_cell.angle_beta   90.00
_cell.angle_gamma   90.00
#
_symmetry.space_group_name_H-M   'P 1'
#
loop_
_entity.id
_entity.type
_entity.pdbx_description
1 polymer ?
#
loop_
_entity_poly.entity_id
_entity_poly.type
_entity_poly.pdbx_seq_one_letter_code
_entity_poly.pdbx_strand_id
1 'polypeptide(L)' 'MNKSCTLKSYKSKCLEGIIFAPSDKSISHRALILASICIGNSKIFGLLESEDILNTLKSIKKLGIKITKKKKLL' A
#
# COMPACT_ATOMS: atom_id res chain seq x y z
N MET A 1 4.82 20.63 11.93
CA MET A 1 3.69 20.71 12.88
C MET A 1 2.41 20.42 12.12
N ASN A 2 1.90 19.19 12.19
CA ASN A 2 0.65 18.84 11.51
C ASN A 2 -0.50 19.42 12.33
N LYS A 3 -1.33 20.26 11.70
CA LYS A 3 -2.59 20.73 12.28
C LYS A 3 -3.44 19.51 12.60
N SER A 4 -3.85 19.36 13.86
CA SER A 4 -4.87 18.38 14.24
C SER A 4 -6.17 18.79 13.58
N CYS A 5 -6.62 18.01 12.60
CA CYS A 5 -7.91 18.21 11.96
C CYS A 5 -8.91 17.25 12.62
N THR A 6 -9.85 17.79 13.37
CA THR A 6 -10.91 16.98 13.99
C THR A 6 -11.90 16.54 12.92
N LEU A 7 -12.15 15.23 12.82
CA LEU A 7 -13.16 14.68 11.94
C LEU A 7 -14.53 14.75 12.64
N LYS A 8 -15.54 15.30 11.95
CA LYS A 8 -16.94 15.28 12.38
C LYS A 8 -17.73 14.41 11.40
N SER A 9 -18.56 13.50 11.92
CA SER A 9 -19.51 12.72 11.13
C SER A 9 -20.93 13.04 11.56
N TYR A 10 -21.87 12.92 10.62
CA TYR A 10 -23.30 13.16 10.85
C TYR A 10 -24.08 11.94 10.41
N LYS A 11 -25.30 11.78 10.94
CA LYS A 11 -26.19 10.68 10.56
C LYS A 11 -26.53 10.77 9.07
N SER A 12 -26.20 9.72 8.31
CA SER A 12 -26.67 9.55 6.93
C SER A 12 -27.98 8.76 6.92
N LYS A 13 -28.83 9.02 5.91
CA LYS A 13 -30.08 8.26 5.70
C LYS A 13 -29.83 6.89 5.07
N CYS A 14 -28.96 6.83 4.06
CA CYS A 14 -28.58 5.60 3.34
C CYS A 14 -27.21 5.81 2.66
N LEU A 15 -26.47 4.71 2.42
CA LEU A 15 -25.30 4.68 1.55
C LEU A 15 -25.59 3.70 0.40
N GLU A 16 -25.53 4.18 -0.83
CA GLU A 16 -25.83 3.39 -2.03
C GLU A 16 -24.76 3.63 -3.10
N GLY A 17 -24.32 2.57 -3.75
CA GLY A 17 -23.31 2.63 -4.81
C GLY A 17 -22.36 1.43 -4.79
N ILE A 18 -21.46 1.39 -5.77
CA ILE A 18 -20.42 0.37 -5.91
C ILE A 18 -19.07 1.05 -5.70
N ILE A 19 -18.24 0.47 -4.84
CA ILE A 19 -16.87 0.93 -4.62
C ILE A 19 -15.89 -0.21 -4.86
N PHE A 20 -14.69 0.14 -5.31
CA PHE A 20 -13.55 -0.77 -5.29
C PHE A 20 -12.79 -0.53 -3.99
N ALA A 21 -12.81 -1.53 -3.11
CA ALA A 21 -12.00 -1.48 -1.90
C ALA A 21 -10.51 -1.41 -2.27
N PRO A 22 -9.70 -0.65 -1.52
CA PRO A 22 -8.26 -0.70 -1.68
C PRO A 22 -7.74 -2.11 -1.37
N SER A 23 -6.56 -2.42 -1.90
CA SER A 23 -5.87 -3.69 -1.63
C SER A 23 -5.56 -3.89 -0.14
N ASP A 24 -5.46 -5.15 0.29
CA ASP A 24 -5.22 -5.49 1.68
C ASP A 24 -3.83 -5.07 2.18
N LYS A 25 -3.79 -4.47 3.38
CA LYS A 25 -2.55 -4.00 4.02
C LYS A 25 -1.65 -5.17 4.44
N SER A 26 -2.22 -6.22 5.05
CA SER A 26 -1.44 -7.36 5.54
C SER A 26 -0.84 -8.20 4.40
N ILE A 27 -1.55 -8.34 3.27
CA ILE A 27 -1.05 -8.96 2.04
C ILE A 27 0.04 -8.07 1.44
N SER A 28 -0.15 -6.75 1.40
CA SER A 28 0.84 -5.83 0.84
C SER A 28 2.18 -5.87 1.61
N HIS A 29 2.14 -5.90 2.95
CA HIS A 29 3.34 -6.08 3.77
C HIS A 29 4.02 -7.43 3.46
N ARG A 30 3.25 -8.51 3.52
CA ARG A 30 3.78 -9.87 3.32
C ARG A 30 4.33 -10.07 1.91
N ALA A 31 3.67 -9.54 0.88
CA ALA A 31 4.14 -9.60 -0.50
C ALA A 31 5.51 -8.93 -0.65
N LEU A 32 5.72 -7.76 -0.04
CA LEU A 32 7.02 -7.08 -0.05
C LEU A 32 8.10 -7.90 0.68
N ILE A 33 7.79 -8.42 1.86
CA ILE A 33 8.74 -9.21 2.65
C ILE A 33 9.13 -10.49 1.91
N LEU A 34 8.15 -11.26 1.43
CA LEU A 34 8.38 -12.50 0.68
C LEU A 34 9.16 -12.24 -0.61
N ALA A 35 8.83 -11.16 -1.34
CA ALA A 35 9.57 -10.77 -2.53
C ALA A 35 11.02 -10.38 -2.22
N SER A 36 11.30 -9.84 -1.02
CA SER A 36 12.64 -9.41 -0.62
C SER A 36 13.59 -10.56 -0.25
N ILE A 37 13.05 -11.73 0.09
CA ILE A 37 13.82 -12.93 0.47
C ILE A 37 13.83 -14.02 -0.61
N CYS A 38 13.04 -13.86 -1.65
CA CYS A 38 12.95 -14.81 -2.76
C CYS A 38 14.20 -14.74 -3.66
N ILE A 39 14.55 -15.87 -4.27
CA ILE A 39 15.59 -15.93 -5.30
C ILE A 39 14.99 -15.48 -6.65
N GLY A 40 15.60 -14.48 -7.27
CA GLY A 40 15.17 -13.95 -8.57
C GLY A 40 14.26 -12.72 -8.47
N ASN A 41 13.44 -12.49 -9.51
CA ASN A 41 12.64 -11.27 -9.65
C ASN A 41 11.16 -11.51 -9.34
N SER A 42 10.63 -10.80 -8.34
CA SER A 42 9.21 -10.80 -8.03
C SER A 42 8.48 -9.62 -8.68
N LYS A 43 7.23 -9.83 -9.11
CA LYS A 43 6.34 -8.78 -9.62
C LYS A 43 5.08 -8.74 -8.75
N ILE A 44 4.76 -7.58 -8.20
CA ILE A 44 3.58 -7.38 -7.34
C ILE A 44 2.64 -6.40 -8.04
N PHE A 45 1.36 -6.75 -8.11
CA PHE A 45 0.31 -5.92 -8.68
C PHE A 45 -0.69 -5.54 -7.59
N GLY A 46 -1.28 -4.34 -7.68
CA GLY A 46 -2.26 -3.86 -6.70
C GLY A 46 -1.69 -3.74 -5.30
N LEU A 47 -0.43 -3.31 -5.16
CA LEU A 47 0.17 -3.06 -3.85
C LEU A 47 -0.47 -1.83 -3.20
N LEU A 48 -0.88 -1.93 -1.94
CA LEU A 48 -1.46 -0.82 -1.20
C LEU A 48 -0.43 0.30 -1.02
N GLU A 49 -0.78 1.53 -1.39
CA GLU A 49 0.11 2.70 -1.24
C GLU A 49 -0.18 3.49 0.05
N SER A 50 -0.34 2.77 1.17
CA SER A 50 -0.46 3.41 2.49
C SER A 50 0.92 3.76 3.05
N GLU A 51 0.96 4.68 4.01
CA GLU A 51 2.20 5.11 4.65
C GLU A 51 2.99 3.94 5.26
N ASP A 52 2.30 2.98 5.88
CA ASP A 52 2.92 1.79 6.47
C ASP A 52 3.62 0.91 5.42
N ILE A 53 3.00 0.72 4.25
CA ILE A 53 3.56 -0.06 3.16
C ILE A 53 4.72 0.68 2.51
N LEU A 54 4.59 2.00 2.35
CA LEU A 54 5.68 2.84 1.85
C LEU A 54 6.89 2.82 2.79
N ASN A 55 6.67 2.81 4.11
CA ASN A 55 7.74 2.68 5.09
C ASN A 55 8.40 1.30 5.04
N THR A 56 7.61 0.23 4.87
CA THR A 56 8.14 -1.13 4.63
C THR A 56 9.01 -1.18 3.38
N LEU A 57 8.53 -0.59 2.28
CA LEU A 57 9.25 -0.51 1.01
C LEU A 57 10.56 0.29 1.15
N LYS A 58 10.55 1.40 1.89
CA LYS A 58 11.78 2.18 2.21
C LYS A 58 12.77 1.33 3.01
N SER A 59 12.33 0.60 4.02
CA SER A 59 13.20 -0.28 4.82
C SER A 59 13.83 -1.36 3.97
N ILE A 60 13.05 -2.04 3.13
CA ILE A 60 13.54 -3.07 2.20
C ILE A 60 14.55 -2.48 1.20
N LYS A 61 14.31 -1.27 0.68
CA LYS A 61 15.32 -0.58 -0.16
C LYS A 61 16.63 -0.30 0.58
N LYS A 62 16.55 0.12 1.84
CA LYS A 62 17.75 0.35 2.69
C LYS A 62 18.54 -0.92 2.96
N LEU A 63 17.88 -2.08 2.95
CA LEU A 63 18.53 -3.39 3.05
C LEU A 63 19.20 -3.84 1.74
N GLY A 64 19.18 -3.02 0.67
CA GLY A 64 19.88 -3.28 -0.58
C GLY A 64 19.02 -3.93 -1.68
N ILE A 65 17.74 -4.18 -1.42
CA ILE A 65 16.84 -4.80 -2.40
C ILE A 65 16.50 -3.76 -3.48
N LYS A 66 16.77 -4.11 -4.74
CA LYS A 66 16.45 -3.29 -5.92
C LYS A 66 14.95 -3.37 -6.23
N ILE A 67 14.25 -2.26 -6.05
CA ILE A 67 12.80 -2.17 -6.33
C ILE A 67 12.56 -1.12 -7.41
N THR A 68 11.90 -1.51 -8.49
CA THR A 68 11.47 -0.62 -9.57
C THR A 68 9.95 -0.57 -9.63
N LYS A 69 9.37 0.62 -9.47
CA LYS A 69 7.93 0.83 -9.68
C LYS A 69 7.70 1.11 -11.16
N LYS A 70 7.14 0.16 -11.90
CA LYS A 70 6.67 0.39 -13.27
C LYS A 70 5.25 0.92 -13.20
N LYS A 71 5.01 2.10 -13.76
CA LYS A 71 3.64 2.56 -14.01
C LYS A 71 3.05 1.61 -15.05
N LYS A 72 1.90 1.03 -14.75
CA LYS A 72 1.11 0.39 -15.81
C LYS A 72 0.65 1.54 -16.71
N LEU A 73 1.20 1.63 -17.92
CA LEU A 73 0.59 2.39 -19.00
C LEU A 73 -0.76 1.69 -19.22
N LEU A 74 -1.84 2.38 -18.86
CA LEU A 74 -3.16 2.06 -19.39
C LEU A 74 -3.21 2.59 -20.83
#